data_AF-A0A968ZLJ4-F1
#
_entry.id   AF-A0A968ZLJ4-F1
#
_cell.length_a   1.000
_cell.length_b   1.000
_cell.length_c   1.000
_cell.angle_alpha   90.00
_cell.angle_beta   90.00
_cell.angle_gamma   90.00
#
_symmetry.space_group_name_H-M   'P 1'
#
loop_
_entity.id
_entity.type
_entity.pdbx_description
1 polymer ?
#
loop_
_entity_poly.entity_id
_entity_poly.type
_entity_poly.pdbx_seq_one_letter_code
_entity_poly.pdbx_strand_id
1 'polypeptide(L)'
;MRVEAHLVDSYVDSRDLALFAPELAAYDDQYYFNGSFNGYVNDFALDNFRLHFGQRSFVYGDFRLIGLPEFFETFIDARIEHSNLSARDLSQYVGQEHYQHISAVENMGYEGHFIGFPLDFVTNGVFRTPFGQVSSDINLKLPYKDTISSYSGRLQTTEFDLGGLLGDTLLYQRVSAQGMIQGYGFTTQTADFVLQAEVSSLGILGYDYQNITTDGRFTSRLFDGQLSINDPNLQVVTTGLIDTQTGKDSIRLHIELIKADLRELGFYDQRALISSTIKINLKGVELDTIEGYTDIVKTNALIGPNALYVDSVRMVSKSATTNVSSTFIPTCWSSTFLGILITLNWCSAPCA
;
A
#
# COMPACT_ATOMS: atom_id res chain seq x y z
N MET A 1 -6.38 -44.77 7.43
CA MET A 1 -5.87 -45.44 6.21
C MET A 1 -4.41 -45.02 6.02
N ARG A 2 -3.50 -45.97 5.74
CA ARG A 2 -2.12 -45.65 5.35
C ARG A 2 -2.05 -45.51 3.83
N VAL A 3 -1.32 -44.51 3.35
CA VAL A 3 -1.10 -44.19 1.94
C VAL A 3 0.40 -44.26 1.70
N GLU A 4 0.79 -45.06 0.72
CA GLU A 4 2.16 -45.13 0.21
C GLU A 4 2.05 -45.30 -1.30
N ALA A 5 2.35 -44.23 -2.04
CA ALA A 5 2.15 -44.19 -3.48
C ALA A 5 3.18 -43.28 -4.15
N HIS A 6 3.64 -43.67 -5.33
CA HIS A 6 4.40 -42.82 -6.22
C HIS A 6 3.55 -42.59 -7.47
N LEU A 7 3.10 -41.37 -7.66
CA LEU A 7 2.14 -41.02 -8.72
C LEU A 7 2.85 -40.24 -9.82
N VAL A 8 2.61 -40.66 -11.07
CA VAL A 8 3.18 -40.10 -12.28
C VAL A 8 2.05 -39.81 -13.25
N ASP A 9 2.03 -38.61 -13.81
CA ASP A 9 1.05 -38.08 -14.77
C ASP A 9 -0.39 -38.46 -14.41
N SER A 10 -0.69 -38.38 -13.10
CA SER A 10 -1.97 -38.76 -12.54
C SER A 10 -2.92 -37.57 -12.55
N TYR A 11 -4.22 -37.84 -12.65
CA TYR A 11 -5.23 -36.80 -12.52
C TYR A 11 -6.43 -37.29 -11.71
N VAL A 12 -7.13 -36.36 -11.08
CA VAL A 12 -8.40 -36.61 -10.41
C VAL A 12 -9.34 -35.43 -10.62
N ASP A 13 -10.62 -35.74 -10.82
CA ASP A 13 -11.67 -34.73 -10.96
C ASP A 13 -12.24 -34.38 -9.58
N SER A 14 -12.60 -33.11 -9.35
CA SER A 14 -13.23 -32.67 -8.10
C SER A 14 -14.48 -33.50 -7.75
N ARG A 15 -15.23 -33.97 -8.75
CA ARG A 15 -16.43 -34.81 -8.57
C ARG A 15 -16.10 -36.21 -8.05
N ASP A 16 -14.94 -36.76 -8.40
CA ASP A 16 -14.49 -38.06 -7.89
C ASP A 16 -14.05 -37.93 -6.43
N LEU A 17 -13.34 -36.85 -6.10
CA LEU A 17 -12.95 -36.55 -4.71
C LEU A 17 -14.17 -36.24 -3.83
N ALA A 18 -15.21 -35.63 -4.39
CA ALA A 18 -16.45 -35.31 -3.69
C ALA A 18 -17.18 -36.53 -3.10
N LEU A 19 -16.92 -37.74 -3.62
CA LEU A 19 -17.43 -38.99 -3.04
C LEU A 19 -16.89 -39.27 -1.64
N PHE A 20 -15.72 -38.71 -1.31
CA PHE A 20 -15.02 -38.88 -0.03
C PHE A 20 -14.97 -37.58 0.79
N ALA A 21 -14.95 -36.43 0.12
CA ALA A 21 -14.93 -35.09 0.73
C ALA A 21 -15.99 -34.20 0.06
N PRO A 22 -17.26 -34.24 0.54
CA PRO A 22 -18.39 -33.60 -0.12
C PRO A 22 -18.24 -32.09 -0.40
N GLU A 23 -17.40 -31.39 0.38
CA GLU A 23 -17.08 -29.97 0.18
C GLU A 23 -16.47 -29.68 -1.19
N LEU A 24 -15.75 -30.64 -1.78
CA LEU A 24 -15.14 -30.51 -3.10
C LEU A 24 -16.16 -30.55 -4.25
N ALA A 25 -17.41 -30.93 -3.98
CA ALA A 25 -18.49 -30.89 -4.98
C ALA A 25 -18.82 -29.47 -5.45
N ALA A 26 -18.41 -28.45 -4.69
CA ALA A 26 -18.59 -27.04 -5.04
C ALA A 26 -17.63 -26.56 -6.15
N TYR A 27 -16.58 -27.33 -6.44
CA TYR A 27 -15.54 -26.97 -7.40
C TYR A 27 -15.69 -27.74 -8.70
N ASP A 28 -15.36 -27.11 -9.81
CA ASP A 28 -15.32 -27.72 -11.15
C ASP A 28 -13.88 -27.61 -11.66
N ASP A 29 -13.05 -28.57 -11.24
CA ASP A 29 -11.62 -28.56 -11.54
C ASP A 29 -11.06 -29.97 -11.73
N GLN A 30 -9.97 -30.03 -12.49
CA GLN A 30 -9.19 -31.23 -12.70
C GLN A 30 -7.79 -31.01 -12.14
N TYR A 31 -7.42 -31.86 -11.21
CA TYR A 31 -6.12 -31.79 -10.55
C TYR A 31 -5.18 -32.78 -11.22
N TYR A 32 -4.12 -32.29 -11.84
CA TYR A 32 -3.05 -33.11 -12.40
C TYR A 32 -1.86 -33.09 -11.46
N PHE A 33 -1.35 -34.25 -11.08
CA PHE A 33 -0.32 -34.31 -10.06
C PHE A 33 0.71 -35.41 -10.24
N ASN A 34 1.90 -35.09 -9.73
CA ASN A 34 3.07 -35.94 -9.67
C ASN A 34 3.66 -35.85 -8.26
N GLY A 35 4.24 -36.93 -7.75
CA GLY A 35 4.96 -36.90 -6.48
C GLY A 35 4.85 -38.18 -5.68
N SER A 36 5.54 -38.20 -4.55
CA SER A 36 5.48 -39.32 -3.61
C SER A 36 4.58 -38.97 -2.43
N PHE A 37 3.69 -39.90 -2.08
CA PHE A 37 2.76 -39.81 -0.97
C PHE A 37 3.16 -40.84 0.07
N ASN A 38 3.34 -40.43 1.32
CA ASN A 38 3.75 -41.34 2.38
C ASN A 38 3.13 -40.94 3.72
N GLY A 39 2.47 -41.87 4.39
CA GLY A 39 1.98 -41.68 5.76
C GLY A 39 0.56 -42.17 5.95
N TYR A 40 -0.14 -41.61 6.93
CA TYR A 40 -1.56 -41.87 7.16
C TYR A 40 -2.38 -40.69 6.67
N VAL A 41 -3.64 -40.89 6.28
CA VAL A 41 -4.50 -39.77 5.84
C VAL A 41 -4.49 -38.61 6.83
N ASN A 42 -4.41 -38.86 8.14
CA ASN A 42 -4.36 -37.83 9.18
C ASN A 42 -2.96 -37.28 9.51
N ASP A 43 -1.88 -37.83 8.94
CA ASP A 43 -0.49 -37.33 9.00
C ASP A 43 0.27 -37.93 7.81
N PHE A 44 0.28 -37.23 6.68
CA PHE A 44 0.97 -37.66 5.47
C PHE A 44 1.84 -36.55 4.89
N ALA A 45 2.92 -37.00 4.28
CA ALA A 45 3.89 -36.20 3.56
C ALA A 45 3.71 -36.37 2.05
N LEU A 46 3.93 -35.27 1.34
CA LEU A 46 4.01 -35.18 -0.11
C LEU A 46 5.40 -34.67 -0.48
N ASP A 47 6.21 -35.50 -1.13
CA ASP A 47 7.58 -35.16 -1.52
C ASP A 47 7.67 -34.93 -3.03
N ASN A 48 8.38 -33.87 -3.45
CA ASN A 48 8.49 -33.42 -4.84
C ASN A 48 7.13 -33.28 -5.53
N PHE A 49 6.13 -32.82 -4.78
CA PHE A 49 4.74 -32.79 -5.22
C PHE A 49 4.51 -31.65 -6.20
N ARG A 50 3.97 -31.97 -7.37
CA ARG A 50 3.52 -31.01 -8.37
C ARG A 50 2.02 -31.17 -8.52
N LEU A 51 1.29 -30.08 -8.37
CA LEU A 51 -0.14 -30.00 -8.61
C LEU A 51 -0.38 -28.93 -9.67
N HIS A 52 -1.03 -29.28 -10.76
CA HIS A 52 -1.60 -28.35 -11.72
C HIS A 52 -3.12 -28.37 -11.58
N PHE A 53 -3.73 -27.18 -11.62
CA PHE A 53 -5.17 -27.01 -11.53
C PHE A 53 -5.61 -25.74 -12.27
N GLY A 54 -6.88 -25.66 -12.64
CA GLY A 54 -7.38 -24.62 -13.51
C GLY A 54 -6.64 -24.58 -14.86
N GLN A 55 -6.50 -23.40 -15.44
CA GLN A 55 -5.89 -23.23 -16.76
C GLN A 55 -4.38 -22.97 -16.69
N ARG A 56 -3.89 -22.35 -15.62
CA ARG A 56 -2.51 -21.80 -15.54
C ARG A 56 -1.87 -21.95 -14.17
N SER A 57 -2.59 -22.49 -13.18
CA SER A 57 -2.09 -22.58 -11.82
C SER A 57 -1.35 -23.88 -11.60
N PHE A 58 -0.22 -23.76 -10.90
CA PHE A 58 0.52 -24.91 -10.44
C PHE A 58 1.25 -24.60 -9.15
N VAL A 59 1.29 -25.61 -8.28
CA VAL A 59 2.00 -25.58 -7.01
C VAL A 59 3.02 -26.72 -7.03
N TYR A 60 4.24 -26.39 -6.68
CA TYR A 60 5.35 -27.34 -6.58
C TYR A 60 6.03 -27.20 -5.23
N GLY A 61 6.37 -28.32 -4.59
CA GLY A 61 7.05 -28.30 -3.31
C GLY A 61 6.91 -29.58 -2.50
N ASP A 62 7.36 -29.49 -1.24
CA ASP A 62 7.19 -30.53 -0.23
C ASP A 62 6.14 -30.09 0.79
N PHE A 63 5.25 -31.00 1.17
CA PHE A 63 4.13 -30.72 2.06
C PHE A 63 4.04 -31.77 3.16
N ARG A 64 3.71 -31.34 4.37
CA ARG A 64 3.23 -32.20 5.44
C ARG A 64 1.87 -31.71 5.90
N LEU A 65 0.91 -32.63 5.92
CA LEU A 65 -0.48 -32.37 6.23
C LEU A 65 -0.91 -33.23 7.41
N ILE A 66 -1.29 -32.61 8.52
CA ILE A 66 -1.69 -33.28 9.76
C ILE A 66 -3.10 -32.84 10.12
N GLY A 67 -4.06 -33.76 10.10
CA GLY A 67 -5.47 -33.49 10.47
C GLY A 67 -6.52 -33.76 9.40
N LEU A 68 -6.13 -34.15 8.18
CA LEU A 68 -7.12 -34.54 7.16
C LEU A 68 -8.00 -35.73 7.65
N PRO A 69 -9.27 -35.81 7.18
CA PRO A 69 -9.88 -35.01 6.11
C PRO A 69 -10.45 -33.65 6.54
N GLU A 70 -10.36 -33.27 7.81
CA GLU A 70 -10.85 -31.97 8.32
C GLU A 70 -9.91 -30.84 7.85
N PHE A 71 -10.07 -30.39 6.60
CA PHE A 71 -9.13 -29.49 5.93
C PHE A 71 -8.89 -28.18 6.70
N PHE A 72 -9.94 -27.51 7.17
CA PHE A 72 -9.81 -26.25 7.89
C PHE A 72 -9.16 -26.38 9.28
N GLU A 73 -9.05 -27.61 9.81
CA GLU A 73 -8.33 -27.92 11.06
C GLU A 73 -6.96 -28.57 10.79
N THR A 74 -6.58 -28.73 9.53
CA THR A 74 -5.33 -29.39 9.13
C THR A 74 -4.15 -28.45 9.34
N PHE A 75 -3.17 -28.88 10.10
CA PHE A 75 -1.87 -28.22 10.16
C PHE A 75 -1.08 -28.54 8.89
N ILE A 76 -0.58 -27.50 8.24
CA ILE A 76 0.16 -27.54 6.99
C ILE A 76 1.56 -26.98 7.24
N ASP A 77 2.58 -27.76 6.88
CA ASP A 77 3.96 -27.31 6.74
C ASP A 77 4.36 -27.54 5.28
N ALA A 78 4.50 -26.46 4.52
CA ALA A 78 4.70 -26.52 3.08
C ALA A 78 5.87 -25.65 2.63
N ARG A 79 6.85 -26.28 1.98
CA ARG A 79 7.96 -25.61 1.29
C ARG A 79 7.61 -25.55 -0.18
N ILE A 80 7.23 -24.37 -0.64
CA ILE A 80 6.71 -24.15 -1.98
C ILE A 80 7.83 -23.53 -2.82
N GLU A 81 8.04 -24.10 -4.01
CA GLU A 81 9.08 -23.71 -4.94
C GLU A 81 8.47 -23.39 -6.31
N HIS A 82 8.97 -22.33 -6.96
CA HIS A 82 8.67 -21.99 -8.36
C HIS A 82 7.19 -22.05 -8.78
N SER A 83 6.26 -21.79 -7.86
CA SER A 83 4.82 -21.99 -8.10
C SER A 83 4.20 -20.78 -8.77
N ASN A 84 3.09 -20.97 -9.47
CA ASN A 84 2.31 -19.91 -10.09
C ASN A 84 0.83 -20.08 -9.81
N LEU A 85 0.18 -19.02 -9.38
CA LEU A 85 -1.25 -18.98 -9.11
C LEU A 85 -1.90 -17.93 -10.00
N SER A 86 -2.91 -18.33 -10.77
CA SER A 86 -3.74 -17.38 -11.49
C SER A 86 -4.94 -16.97 -10.64
N ALA A 87 -5.19 -15.66 -10.54
CA ALA A 87 -6.37 -15.14 -9.88
C ALA A 87 -7.66 -15.75 -10.46
N ARG A 88 -7.70 -16.00 -11.78
CA ARG A 88 -8.85 -16.60 -12.46
C ARG A 88 -9.11 -18.01 -11.98
N ASP A 89 -8.08 -18.84 -11.90
CA ASP A 89 -8.20 -20.22 -11.42
C ASP A 89 -8.57 -20.26 -9.93
N LEU A 90 -8.06 -19.30 -9.14
CA LEU A 90 -8.39 -19.17 -7.72
C LEU A 90 -9.84 -18.72 -7.45
N SER A 91 -10.51 -18.10 -8.42
CA SER A 91 -11.82 -17.46 -8.22
C SER A 91 -12.90 -18.39 -7.65
N GLN A 92 -12.87 -19.69 -7.98
CA GLN A 92 -13.80 -20.68 -7.44
C GLN A 92 -13.51 -21.05 -5.98
N TYR A 93 -12.24 -20.94 -5.54
CA TYR A 93 -11.81 -21.30 -4.18
C TYR A 93 -11.93 -20.13 -3.20
N VAL A 94 -11.65 -18.91 -3.66
CA VAL A 94 -11.71 -17.70 -2.81
C VAL A 94 -13.05 -16.98 -2.88
N GLY A 95 -13.90 -17.28 -3.87
CA GLY A 95 -15.17 -16.60 -4.09
C GLY A 95 -15.03 -15.22 -4.76
N GLN A 96 -16.15 -14.71 -5.26
CA GLN A 96 -16.19 -13.50 -6.10
C GLN A 96 -15.79 -12.22 -5.36
N GLU A 97 -16.12 -12.11 -4.07
CA GLU A 97 -15.75 -10.95 -3.25
C GLU A 97 -14.22 -10.81 -3.17
N HIS A 98 -13.53 -11.90 -2.82
CA HIS A 98 -12.07 -11.88 -2.69
C HIS A 98 -11.35 -11.86 -4.03
N TYR A 99 -11.95 -12.45 -5.08
CA TYR A 99 -11.41 -12.39 -6.44
C TYR A 99 -11.18 -10.96 -6.93
N GLN A 100 -12.08 -10.03 -6.61
CA GLN A 100 -11.94 -8.62 -7.02
C GLN A 100 -10.64 -8.00 -6.50
N HIS A 101 -10.19 -8.37 -5.30
CA HIS A 101 -8.97 -7.86 -4.69
C HIS A 101 -7.68 -8.43 -5.27
N ILE A 102 -7.71 -9.65 -5.82
CA ILE A 102 -6.52 -10.30 -6.42
C ILE A 102 -6.49 -10.22 -7.96
N SER A 103 -7.61 -9.83 -8.57
CA SER A 103 -7.77 -9.83 -10.03
C SER A 103 -6.76 -8.95 -10.77
N ALA A 104 -6.34 -7.82 -10.18
CA ALA A 104 -5.38 -6.90 -10.77
C ALA A 104 -3.98 -7.51 -10.97
N VAL A 105 -3.60 -8.51 -10.15
CA VAL A 105 -2.31 -9.19 -10.25
C VAL A 105 -2.29 -10.21 -11.39
N GLU A 106 -3.46 -10.74 -11.79
CA GLU A 106 -3.68 -11.82 -12.76
C GLU A 106 -2.94 -13.14 -12.47
N ASN A 107 -1.59 -13.13 -12.47
CA ASN A 107 -0.72 -14.26 -12.19
C ASN A 107 0.29 -13.87 -11.11
N MET A 108 0.46 -14.75 -10.14
CA MET A 108 1.32 -14.56 -8.99
C MET A 108 2.25 -15.76 -8.87
N GLY A 109 3.55 -15.51 -9.08
CA GLY A 109 4.58 -16.46 -8.70
C GLY A 109 4.74 -16.47 -7.18
N TYR A 110 4.92 -17.65 -6.58
CA TYR A 110 5.20 -17.78 -5.15
C TYR A 110 6.29 -18.82 -4.89
N GLU A 111 7.19 -18.47 -3.99
CA GLU A 111 8.24 -19.32 -3.45
C GLU A 111 8.43 -18.98 -1.98
N GLY A 112 8.41 -19.97 -1.10
CA GLY A 112 8.53 -19.72 0.33
C GLY A 112 8.01 -20.85 1.21
N HIS A 113 7.92 -20.55 2.49
CA HIS A 113 7.46 -21.45 3.53
C HIS A 113 6.09 -21.01 4.04
N PHE A 114 5.13 -21.91 3.99
CA PHE A 114 3.83 -21.79 4.63
C PHE A 114 3.82 -22.71 5.84
N ILE A 115 3.44 -22.17 7.00
CA ILE A 115 3.29 -22.96 8.23
C ILE A 115 2.08 -22.50 9.04
N GLY A 116 1.20 -23.43 9.41
CA GLY A 116 0.02 -23.15 10.23
C GLY A 116 -1.23 -23.85 9.69
N PHE A 117 -2.39 -23.27 9.98
CA PHE A 117 -3.70 -23.74 9.53
C PHE A 117 -4.17 -22.91 8.32
N PRO A 118 -5.07 -23.41 7.46
CA PRO A 118 -5.52 -22.68 6.26
C PRO A 118 -6.00 -21.25 6.52
N LEU A 119 -6.53 -20.97 7.70
CA LEU A 119 -7.08 -19.67 8.11
C LEU A 119 -6.24 -18.95 9.19
N ASP A 120 -5.14 -19.53 9.66
CA ASP A 120 -4.19 -18.90 10.61
C ASP A 120 -2.78 -19.46 10.35
N PHE A 121 -2.00 -18.72 9.57
CA PHE A 121 -0.72 -19.18 9.07
C PHE A 121 0.32 -18.08 9.04
N VAL A 122 1.58 -18.50 9.01
CA VAL A 122 2.73 -17.65 8.69
C VAL A 122 3.20 -18.01 7.28
N THR A 123 3.43 -16.99 6.46
CA THR A 123 4.07 -17.13 5.15
C THR A 123 5.34 -16.28 5.09
N ASN A 124 6.47 -16.97 5.01
CA ASN A 124 7.77 -16.37 4.74
C ASN A 124 8.15 -16.71 3.30
N GLY A 125 8.06 -15.74 2.41
CA GLY A 125 8.19 -16.02 0.99
C GLY A 125 8.29 -14.80 0.11
N VAL A 126 8.38 -15.08 -1.18
CA VAL A 126 8.53 -14.13 -2.25
C VAL A 126 7.36 -14.27 -3.21
N PHE A 127 6.57 -13.22 -3.31
CA PHE A 127 5.52 -13.06 -4.31
C PHE A 127 6.09 -12.31 -5.51
N ARG A 128 5.90 -12.87 -6.71
CA ARG A 128 6.29 -12.25 -7.98
C ARG A 128 5.02 -11.92 -8.76
N THR A 129 4.80 -10.65 -9.01
CA THR A 129 3.63 -10.14 -9.74
C THR A 129 4.08 -9.43 -11.01
N PRO A 130 3.16 -9.09 -11.94
CA PRO A 130 3.49 -8.23 -13.08
C PRO A 130 4.02 -6.86 -12.68
N PHE A 131 3.69 -6.38 -11.46
CA PHE A 131 4.13 -5.10 -10.94
C PHE A 131 5.48 -5.17 -10.22
N GLY A 132 5.96 -6.35 -9.86
CA GLY A 132 7.23 -6.51 -9.14
C GLY A 132 7.18 -7.58 -8.06
N GLN A 133 8.26 -7.62 -7.27
CA GLN A 133 8.47 -8.62 -6.23
C GLN A 133 8.13 -8.05 -4.85
N VAL A 134 7.37 -8.81 -4.06
CA VAL A 134 7.15 -8.53 -2.64
C VAL A 134 7.67 -9.71 -1.82
N SER A 135 8.59 -9.44 -0.90
CA SER A 135 9.04 -10.42 0.08
C SER A 135 8.27 -10.20 1.38
N SER A 136 7.78 -11.26 1.99
CA SER A 136 6.98 -11.21 3.21
C SER A 136 7.53 -12.13 4.28
N ASP A 137 7.33 -11.72 5.52
CA ASP A 137 7.32 -12.59 6.70
C ASP A 137 6.09 -12.16 7.52
N ILE A 138 4.94 -12.76 7.20
CA ILE A 138 3.64 -12.27 7.64
C ILE A 138 2.80 -13.40 8.25
N ASN A 139 2.23 -13.12 9.42
CA ASN A 139 1.13 -13.91 9.98
C ASN A 139 -0.19 -13.34 9.45
N LEU A 140 -1.03 -14.23 8.94
CA LEU A 140 -2.36 -13.93 8.42
C LEU A 140 -3.40 -14.76 9.16
N LYS A 141 -4.48 -14.09 9.59
CA LYS A 141 -5.67 -14.76 10.14
C LYS A 141 -6.90 -14.38 9.33
N LEU A 142 -7.54 -15.37 8.73
CA LEU A 142 -8.63 -15.25 7.76
C LEU A 142 -9.88 -15.98 8.28
N PRO A 143 -10.49 -15.52 9.38
CA PRO A 143 -11.65 -16.19 9.97
C PRO A 143 -12.82 -16.28 8.98
N TYR A 144 -13.53 -17.40 8.99
CA TYR A 144 -14.72 -17.62 8.18
C TYR A 144 -15.92 -16.88 8.80
N LYS A 145 -16.55 -15.96 8.04
CA LYS A 145 -17.72 -15.12 8.41
C LYS A 145 -17.43 -13.98 9.40
N ASP A 146 -18.05 -12.82 9.16
CA ASP A 146 -18.31 -11.62 9.98
C ASP A 146 -17.24 -11.11 10.97
N THR A 147 -16.07 -11.73 10.97
CA THR A 147 -14.94 -11.42 11.84
C THR A 147 -13.86 -10.83 10.96
N ILE A 148 -13.24 -9.74 11.41
CA ILE A 148 -12.31 -8.99 10.58
C ILE A 148 -10.98 -9.75 10.51
N SER A 149 -10.49 -10.01 9.28
CA SER A 149 -9.17 -10.60 9.05
C SER A 149 -8.07 -9.79 9.71
N SER A 150 -7.00 -10.43 10.16
CA SER A 150 -5.85 -9.74 10.77
C SER A 150 -4.55 -10.14 10.10
N TYR A 151 -3.58 -9.22 10.16
CA TYR A 151 -2.26 -9.39 9.60
C TYR A 151 -1.22 -8.74 10.50
N SER A 152 -0.05 -9.38 10.61
CA SER A 152 1.10 -8.81 11.32
C SER A 152 2.38 -9.36 10.72
N GLY A 153 3.32 -8.49 10.36
CA GLY A 153 4.58 -8.95 9.82
C GLY A 153 5.41 -7.89 9.12
N ARG A 154 6.47 -8.35 8.45
CA ARG A 154 7.37 -7.54 7.64
C ARG A 154 7.07 -7.72 6.16
N LEU A 155 7.09 -6.61 5.44
CA LEU A 155 7.02 -6.57 3.98
C LEU A 155 8.23 -5.83 3.43
N GLN A 156 8.73 -6.28 2.28
CA GLN A 156 9.80 -5.63 1.55
C GLN A 156 9.53 -5.71 0.06
N THR A 157 9.84 -4.64 -0.65
CA THR A 157 9.69 -4.55 -2.10
C THR A 157 10.81 -3.72 -2.71
N THR A 158 11.13 -3.96 -3.97
CA THR A 158 12.16 -3.23 -4.72
C THR A 158 11.67 -2.97 -6.12
N GLU A 159 11.69 -1.71 -6.53
CA GLU A 159 11.28 -1.24 -7.87
C GLU A 159 9.87 -1.71 -8.27
N PHE A 160 8.95 -1.76 -7.31
CA PHE A 160 7.58 -2.19 -7.55
C PHE A 160 6.78 -1.11 -8.26
N ASP A 161 6.13 -1.48 -9.36
CA ASP A 161 5.34 -0.61 -10.21
C ASP A 161 3.99 -0.25 -9.56
N LEU A 162 4.06 0.73 -8.66
CA LEU A 162 2.90 1.27 -7.96
C LEU A 162 1.94 1.95 -8.95
N GLY A 163 2.47 2.66 -9.95
CA GLY A 163 1.68 3.28 -11.01
C GLY A 163 0.85 2.27 -11.81
N GLY A 164 1.47 1.16 -12.20
CA GLY A 164 0.79 0.05 -12.87
C GLY A 164 -0.31 -0.59 -12.00
N LEU A 165 -0.03 -0.82 -10.71
CA LEU A 165 -0.99 -1.41 -9.78
C LEU A 165 -2.20 -0.50 -9.55
N LEU A 166 -1.97 0.80 -9.38
CA LEU A 166 -3.01 1.79 -9.11
C LEU A 166 -3.74 2.26 -10.38
N GLY A 167 -3.22 1.94 -11.56
CA GLY A 167 -3.74 2.44 -12.84
C GLY A 167 -3.49 3.92 -13.07
N ASP A 168 -2.55 4.52 -12.34
CA ASP A 168 -2.17 5.94 -12.44
C ASP A 168 -0.64 6.08 -12.53
N THR A 169 -0.14 5.89 -13.76
CA THR A 169 1.29 5.98 -14.09
C THR A 169 1.77 7.42 -14.25
N LEU A 170 0.83 8.39 -14.35
CA LEU A 170 1.16 9.81 -14.42
C LEU A 170 1.57 10.31 -13.04
N LEU A 171 0.79 9.96 -12.01
CA LEU A 171 1.05 10.38 -10.65
C LEU A 171 2.08 9.50 -9.95
N TYR A 172 1.94 8.17 -10.05
CA TYR A 172 2.78 7.21 -9.34
C TYR A 172 3.70 6.46 -10.29
N GLN A 173 4.94 6.24 -9.86
CA GLN A 173 5.91 5.42 -10.58
C GLN A 173 6.30 4.21 -9.71
N ARG A 174 7.59 3.94 -9.53
CA ARG A 174 8.06 2.77 -8.78
C ARG A 174 8.28 3.10 -7.30
N VAL A 175 8.18 2.08 -6.47
CA VAL A 175 8.47 2.16 -5.04
C VAL A 175 9.42 1.05 -4.60
N SER A 176 10.40 1.42 -3.78
CA SER A 176 11.29 0.51 -3.06
C SER A 176 11.13 0.80 -1.57
N ALA A 177 10.63 -0.18 -0.82
CA ALA A 177 10.24 0.03 0.57
C ALA A 177 10.39 -1.24 1.41
N GLN A 178 10.62 -1.06 2.70
CA GLN A 178 10.55 -2.11 3.70
C GLN A 178 9.83 -1.59 4.93
N GLY A 179 9.09 -2.45 5.62
CA GLY A 179 8.36 -2.02 6.80
C GLY A 179 7.68 -3.14 7.54
N MET A 180 7.16 -2.77 8.70
CA MET A 180 6.30 -3.61 9.52
C MET A 180 4.88 -3.09 9.47
N ILE A 181 3.93 -4.00 9.34
CA ILE A 181 2.51 -3.71 9.35
C ILE A 181 1.83 -4.61 10.38
N GLN A 182 0.90 -4.06 11.15
CA GLN A 182 0.05 -4.82 12.06
C GLN A 182 -1.35 -4.22 12.05
N GLY A 183 -2.35 -5.04 11.78
CA GLY A 183 -3.72 -4.54 11.74
C GLY A 183 -4.77 -5.56 11.38
N TYR A 184 -5.94 -5.02 11.04
CA TYR A 184 -7.16 -5.73 10.73
C TYR A 184 -7.77 -5.15 9.45
N GLY A 185 -8.47 -6.00 8.69
CA GLY A 185 -9.29 -5.60 7.55
C GLY A 185 -8.51 -5.21 6.29
N PHE A 186 -9.01 -5.63 5.13
CA PHE A 186 -8.36 -5.39 3.83
C PHE A 186 -9.01 -4.28 2.99
N THR A 187 -10.15 -3.74 3.45
CA THR A 187 -10.86 -2.65 2.75
C THR A 187 -10.65 -1.31 3.46
N THR A 188 -10.73 -0.20 2.73
CA THR A 188 -10.62 1.16 3.29
C THR A 188 -11.61 1.42 4.44
N GLN A 189 -12.77 0.75 4.43
CA GLN A 189 -13.82 0.84 5.43
C GLN A 189 -13.46 0.09 6.72
N THR A 190 -12.91 -1.12 6.57
CA THR A 190 -12.63 -2.03 7.70
C THR A 190 -11.21 -1.95 8.21
N ALA A 191 -10.31 -1.34 7.45
CA ALA A 191 -8.89 -1.33 7.77
C ALA A 191 -8.61 -0.53 9.05
N ASP A 192 -7.92 -1.17 9.99
CA ASP A 192 -7.32 -0.56 11.17
C ASP A 192 -5.91 -1.15 11.34
N PHE A 193 -4.88 -0.38 11.00
CA PHE A 193 -3.50 -0.85 11.02
C PHE A 193 -2.51 0.23 11.44
N VAL A 194 -1.39 -0.22 12.00
CA VAL A 194 -0.18 0.56 12.20
C VAL A 194 0.84 0.12 11.15
N LEU A 195 1.50 1.10 10.55
CA LEU A 195 2.54 0.93 9.54
C LEU A 195 3.79 1.71 9.97
N GLN A 196 4.92 1.01 10.03
CA GLN A 196 6.24 1.59 10.19
C GLN A 196 7.06 1.21 8.97
N ALA A 197 7.46 2.18 8.15
CA ALA A 197 8.15 1.89 6.91
C ALA A 197 9.31 2.85 6.62
N GLU A 198 10.33 2.29 6.00
CA GLU A 198 11.44 2.98 5.35
C GLU A 198 11.26 2.81 3.84
N VAL A 199 11.14 3.91 3.13
CA VAL A 199 11.00 3.94 1.67
C VAL A 199 12.28 4.52 1.11
N SER A 200 13.06 3.66 0.46
CA SER A 200 14.35 4.03 -0.12
C SER A 200 14.19 4.82 -1.41
N SER A 201 13.14 4.52 -2.18
CA SER A 201 12.74 5.27 -3.37
C SER A 201 11.22 5.27 -3.54
N LEU A 202 10.65 6.41 -3.91
CA LEU A 202 9.25 6.56 -4.29
C LEU A 202 9.15 7.56 -5.42
N GLY A 203 8.80 7.08 -6.61
CA GLY A 203 8.57 7.94 -7.77
C GLY A 203 7.16 8.54 -7.74
N ILE A 204 7.10 9.88 -7.68
CA ILE A 204 5.87 10.66 -7.77
C ILE A 204 6.07 11.81 -8.75
N LEU A 205 5.13 12.02 -9.67
CA LEU A 205 5.16 13.10 -10.67
C LEU A 205 6.49 13.18 -11.44
N GLY A 206 7.12 12.04 -11.70
CA GLY A 206 8.39 11.96 -12.44
C GLY A 206 9.64 12.30 -11.64
N TYR A 207 9.52 12.48 -10.32
CA TYR A 207 10.66 12.64 -9.41
C TYR A 207 10.74 11.45 -8.43
N ASP A 208 11.92 10.85 -8.31
CA ASP A 208 12.18 9.74 -7.40
C ASP A 208 12.67 10.27 -6.03
N TYR A 209 11.74 10.36 -5.08
CA TYR A 209 12.02 10.77 -3.70
C TYR A 209 12.74 9.68 -2.93
N GLN A 210 13.74 10.04 -2.13
CA GLN A 210 14.58 9.09 -1.41
C GLN A 210 14.60 9.33 0.11
N ASN A 211 15.00 8.29 0.86
CA ASN A 211 15.17 8.32 2.31
C ASN A 211 13.95 8.85 3.06
N ILE A 212 12.81 8.20 2.81
CA ILE A 212 11.55 8.52 3.47
C ILE A 212 11.35 7.56 4.62
N THR A 213 10.93 8.05 5.78
CA THR A 213 10.45 7.25 6.89
C THR A 213 9.05 7.66 7.27
N THR A 214 8.22 6.68 7.60
CA THR A 214 6.83 6.90 8.01
C THR A 214 6.47 5.99 9.18
N ASP A 215 5.76 6.57 10.14
CA ASP A 215 5.11 5.85 11.24
C ASP A 215 3.69 6.39 11.32
N GLY A 216 2.71 5.54 11.01
CA GLY A 216 1.32 5.96 10.91
C GLY A 216 0.34 4.87 11.31
N ARG A 217 -0.80 5.32 11.81
CA ARG A 217 -1.98 4.52 12.05
C ARG A 217 -3.07 4.93 11.07
N PHE A 218 -3.69 3.95 10.45
CA PHE A 218 -4.92 4.11 9.71
C PHE A 218 -6.04 3.42 10.49
N THR A 219 -7.18 4.09 10.71
CA THR A 219 -8.36 3.50 11.36
C THR A 219 -9.61 4.03 10.68
N SER A 220 -10.28 3.19 9.89
CA SER A 220 -11.58 3.51 9.26
C SER A 220 -11.61 4.90 8.60
N ARG A 221 -10.72 5.16 7.64
CA ARG A 221 -10.56 6.45 6.92
C ARG A 221 -9.90 7.61 7.69
N LEU A 222 -9.48 7.38 8.94
CA LEU A 222 -8.63 8.28 9.69
C LEU A 222 -7.17 7.86 9.55
N PHE A 223 -6.32 8.75 9.07
CA PHE A 223 -4.87 8.61 9.09
C PHE A 223 -4.29 9.52 10.18
N ASP A 224 -3.42 8.98 11.04
CA ASP A 224 -2.66 9.72 12.04
C ASP A 224 -1.21 9.25 11.98
N GLY A 225 -0.26 10.14 11.71
CA GLY A 225 1.11 9.70 11.53
C GLY A 225 2.14 10.80 11.36
N GLN A 226 3.38 10.34 11.18
CA GLN A 226 4.56 11.15 10.95
C GLN A 226 5.25 10.69 9.67
N LEU A 227 5.75 11.66 8.91
CA LEU A 227 6.49 11.45 7.67
C LEU A 227 7.75 12.30 7.72
N SER A 228 8.91 11.69 7.48
CA SER A 228 10.17 12.39 7.31
C SER A 228 10.75 12.04 5.95
N ILE A 229 11.18 13.04 5.20
CA ILE A 229 11.87 12.87 3.91
C ILE A 229 13.24 13.52 4.04
N ASN A 230 14.30 12.77 3.75
CA ASN A 230 15.67 13.27 3.70
C ASN A 230 16.28 13.08 2.30
N ASP A 231 15.64 13.72 1.33
CA ASP A 231 16.02 13.69 -0.08
C ASP A 231 16.97 14.87 -0.40
N PRO A 232 17.87 14.74 -1.40
CA PRO A 232 18.77 15.83 -1.79
C PRO A 232 18.06 17.14 -2.15
N ASN A 233 16.85 17.08 -2.69
CA ASN A 233 16.05 18.22 -3.13
C ASN A 233 14.85 18.50 -2.22
N LEU A 234 14.45 17.58 -1.33
CA LEU A 234 13.39 17.76 -0.35
C LEU A 234 13.78 17.25 1.05
N GLN A 235 13.82 18.15 2.03
CA GLN A 235 13.92 17.79 3.45
C GLN A 235 12.71 18.33 4.19
N VAL A 236 11.88 17.42 4.71
CA VAL A 236 10.64 17.77 5.39
C VAL A 236 10.34 16.79 6.51
N VAL A 237 9.82 17.30 7.63
CA VAL A 237 9.22 16.52 8.70
C VAL A 237 7.77 16.94 8.85
N THR A 238 6.84 16.02 8.74
CA THR A 238 5.41 16.26 8.83
C THR A 238 4.80 15.40 9.91
N THR A 239 3.96 15.97 10.75
CA THR A 239 3.02 15.22 11.59
C THR A 239 1.61 15.61 11.19
N GLY A 240 0.69 14.63 11.17
CA GLY A 240 -0.59 14.89 10.54
C GLY A 240 -1.69 13.93 10.94
N LEU A 241 -2.90 14.48 10.99
CA LEU A 241 -4.15 13.75 11.07
C LEU A 241 -5.03 14.13 9.88
N ILE A 242 -5.45 13.14 9.11
CA ILE A 242 -6.34 13.28 7.95
C ILE A 242 -7.54 12.37 8.19
N ASP A 243 -8.71 12.95 8.38
CA ASP A 243 -9.99 12.23 8.48
C ASP A 243 -10.73 12.37 7.14
N THR A 244 -11.09 11.24 6.53
CA THR A 244 -11.89 11.17 5.29
C THR A 244 -13.22 10.44 5.52
N GLN A 245 -13.68 10.39 6.77
CA GLN A 245 -15.02 9.91 7.10
C GLN A 245 -16.06 10.93 6.67
N THR A 246 -16.98 10.49 5.81
CA THR A 246 -18.09 11.30 5.28
C THR A 246 -18.77 12.13 6.37
N GLY A 247 -18.71 13.46 6.24
CA GLY A 247 -19.34 14.41 7.16
C GLY A 247 -18.49 14.80 8.38
N LYS A 248 -17.31 14.20 8.54
CA LYS A 248 -16.27 14.54 9.54
C LYS A 248 -14.92 14.86 8.91
N ASP A 249 -14.88 14.97 7.58
CA ASP A 249 -13.66 15.14 6.83
C ASP A 249 -12.85 16.32 7.37
N SER A 250 -11.56 16.11 7.69
CA SER A 250 -10.70 17.13 8.26
C SER A 250 -9.23 16.85 8.02
N ILE A 251 -8.43 17.90 7.96
CA ILE A 251 -6.98 17.83 7.75
C ILE A 251 -6.32 18.70 8.82
N ARG A 252 -5.47 18.10 9.66
CA ARG A 252 -4.61 18.80 10.61
C ARG A 252 -3.18 18.39 10.36
N LEU A 253 -2.37 19.27 9.78
CA LEU A 253 -0.96 18.99 9.46
C LEU A 253 -0.06 20.01 10.12
N HIS A 254 1.10 19.55 10.56
CA HIS A 254 2.23 20.38 10.94
C HIS A 254 3.44 19.93 10.14
N ILE A 255 3.93 20.82 9.28
CA ILE A 255 4.98 20.55 8.31
C ILE A 255 6.16 21.47 8.63
N GLU A 256 7.31 20.89 8.90
CA GLU A 256 8.59 21.57 9.00
C GLU A 256 9.37 21.31 7.71
N LEU A 257 9.26 22.26 6.77
CA LEU A 257 9.99 22.23 5.51
C LEU A 257 11.38 22.84 5.73
N ILE A 258 12.39 21.98 5.82
CA ILE A 258 13.78 22.37 6.01
C ILE A 258 14.36 22.86 4.67
N LYS A 259 14.03 22.17 3.58
CA LYS A 259 14.50 22.49 2.23
C LYS A 259 13.55 21.93 1.18
N ALA A 260 13.21 22.71 0.17
CA ALA A 260 12.71 22.24 -1.12
C ALA A 260 13.43 23.00 -2.25
N ASP A 261 14.01 22.28 -3.22
CA ASP A 261 14.45 22.86 -4.49
C ASP A 261 13.36 22.66 -5.54
N LEU A 262 12.51 23.66 -5.72
CA LEU A 262 11.33 23.54 -6.59
C LEU A 262 11.67 23.29 -8.05
N ARG A 263 12.89 23.62 -8.49
CA ARG A 263 13.32 23.35 -9.86
C ARG A 263 13.63 21.88 -10.06
N GLU A 264 14.45 21.32 -9.17
CA GLU A 264 14.82 19.91 -9.24
C GLU A 264 13.61 19.00 -8.99
N LEU A 265 12.67 19.46 -8.16
CA LEU A 265 11.38 18.78 -7.94
C LEU A 265 10.37 18.96 -9.10
N GLY A 266 10.68 19.77 -10.12
CA GLY A 266 9.81 19.98 -11.29
C GLY A 266 8.61 20.90 -11.07
N PHE A 267 8.56 21.64 -9.95
CA PHE A 267 7.46 22.55 -9.62
C PHE A 267 7.68 23.99 -10.10
N TYR A 268 8.91 24.37 -10.50
CA TYR A 268 9.21 25.71 -10.96
C TYR A 268 10.42 25.75 -11.91
N ASP A 269 10.34 26.50 -13.02
CA ASP A 269 11.41 26.51 -14.04
C ASP A 269 12.72 27.16 -13.55
N GLN A 270 12.62 28.12 -12.63
CA GLN A 270 13.79 28.81 -12.09
C GLN A 270 14.23 28.17 -10.78
N ARG A 271 15.51 28.30 -10.45
CA ARG A 271 16.02 27.83 -9.16
C ARG A 271 15.29 28.56 -8.03
N ALA A 272 14.53 27.81 -7.24
CA ALA A 272 13.82 28.31 -6.07
C ALA A 272 14.02 27.36 -4.89
N LEU A 273 14.82 27.80 -3.91
CA LEU A 273 15.04 27.08 -2.66
C LEU A 273 14.13 27.64 -1.59
N ILE A 274 13.35 26.79 -0.92
CA ILE A 274 12.36 27.19 0.08
C ILE A 274 12.54 26.43 1.39
N SER A 275 12.43 27.13 2.51
CA SER A 275 12.24 26.56 3.86
C SER A 275 11.08 27.26 4.55
N SER A 276 10.25 26.56 5.32
CA SER A 276 9.13 27.16 6.05
C SER A 276 8.58 26.22 7.13
N THR A 277 7.89 26.78 8.12
CA THR A 277 6.99 26.02 8.98
C THR A 277 5.55 26.24 8.50
N ILE A 278 4.78 25.17 8.31
CA ILE A 278 3.40 25.23 7.83
C ILE A 278 2.49 24.51 8.83
N LYS A 279 1.34 25.11 9.17
CA LYS A 279 0.29 24.49 9.99
C LYS A 279 -1.02 24.59 9.24
N ILE A 280 -1.64 23.45 9.00
CA ILE A 280 -2.91 23.35 8.28
C ILE A 280 -3.96 22.83 9.26
N ASN A 281 -5.13 23.46 9.30
CA ASN A 281 -6.28 22.98 10.04
C ASN A 281 -7.54 23.29 9.23
N LEU A 282 -8.02 22.27 8.54
CA LEU A 282 -9.13 22.34 7.60
C LEU A 282 -10.23 21.34 8.00
N LYS A 283 -11.47 21.72 7.76
CA LYS A 283 -12.66 20.88 7.78
C LYS A 283 -13.15 20.78 6.34
N GLY A 284 -13.50 19.57 5.89
CA GLY A 284 -13.72 19.25 4.49
C GLY A 284 -12.41 18.85 3.78
N VAL A 285 -12.55 18.05 2.73
CA VAL A 285 -11.44 17.68 1.81
C VAL A 285 -11.71 18.10 0.37
N GLU A 286 -12.91 18.62 0.08
CA GLU A 286 -13.28 19.14 -1.24
C GLU A 286 -13.04 20.65 -1.29
N LEU A 287 -12.36 21.11 -2.34
CA LEU A 287 -11.92 22.51 -2.52
C LEU A 287 -13.03 23.55 -2.29
N ASP A 288 -14.28 23.24 -2.67
CA ASP A 288 -15.40 24.16 -2.57
C ASP A 288 -16.03 24.22 -1.17
N THR A 289 -15.75 23.23 -0.32
CA THR A 289 -16.36 23.08 1.01
C THR A 289 -15.34 23.19 2.15
N ILE A 290 -14.04 23.33 1.85
CA ILE A 290 -13.00 23.48 2.87
C ILE A 290 -13.19 24.77 3.68
N GLU A 291 -13.26 24.60 4.99
CA GLU A 291 -13.26 25.68 5.98
C GLU A 291 -12.07 25.52 6.91
N GLY A 292 -11.45 26.61 7.34
CA GLY A 292 -10.34 26.56 8.29
C GLY A 292 -9.22 27.51 7.93
N TYR A 293 -7.99 27.14 8.28
CA TYR A 293 -6.83 27.99 8.07
C TYR A 293 -5.56 27.23 7.69
N THR A 294 -4.65 27.94 7.05
CA THR A 294 -3.26 27.54 6.86
C THR A 294 -2.35 28.68 7.30
N ASP A 295 -1.50 28.41 8.27
CA ASP A 295 -0.44 29.30 8.73
C ASP A 295 0.88 28.88 8.12
N ILE A 296 1.53 29.79 7.41
CA ILE A 296 2.86 29.62 6.84
C ILE A 296 3.75 30.65 7.51
N VAL A 297 4.75 30.20 8.27
CA VAL A 297 5.60 31.09 9.06
C VAL A 297 7.07 30.78 8.84
N LYS A 298 7.92 31.78 9.10
CA LYS A 298 9.39 31.68 8.98
C LYS A 298 9.84 31.20 7.60
N THR A 299 9.22 31.72 6.55
CA THR A 299 9.55 31.34 5.19
C THR A 299 10.80 32.05 4.73
N ASN A 300 11.80 31.28 4.31
CA ASN A 300 12.92 31.78 3.53
C ASN A 300 12.80 31.22 2.11
N ALA A 301 12.89 32.08 1.11
CA ALA A 301 12.92 31.69 -0.28
C ALA A 301 14.09 32.36 -1.00
N LEU A 302 14.89 31.58 -1.73
CA LEU A 302 15.90 32.08 -2.65
C LEU A 302 15.45 31.76 -4.07
N ILE A 303 14.99 32.77 -4.80
CA ILE A 303 14.48 32.65 -6.17
C ILE A 303 15.48 33.34 -7.10
N GLY A 304 16.26 32.55 -7.83
CA GLY A 304 17.40 33.07 -8.60
C GLY A 304 18.38 33.84 -7.70
N PRO A 305 18.68 35.12 -7.98
CA PRO A 305 19.53 35.95 -7.12
C PRO A 305 18.79 36.59 -5.94
N ASN A 306 17.46 36.49 -5.88
CA ASN A 306 16.65 37.25 -4.93
C ASN A 306 16.33 36.42 -3.69
N ALA A 307 16.63 36.96 -2.51
CA ALA A 307 16.20 36.40 -1.24
C ALA A 307 14.92 37.08 -0.75
N LEU A 308 13.94 36.28 -0.33
CA LEU A 308 12.68 36.69 0.25
C LEU A 308 12.54 36.08 1.64
N TYR A 309 12.26 36.91 2.63
CA TYR A 309 11.87 36.49 3.97
C TYR A 309 10.41 36.87 4.22
N VAL A 310 9.60 35.90 4.63
CA VAL A 310 8.20 36.12 5.02
C VAL A 310 8.01 35.62 6.44
N ASP A 311 7.67 36.54 7.34
CA ASP A 311 7.47 36.21 8.76
C ASP A 311 6.24 35.32 8.95
N SER A 312 5.09 35.76 8.43
CA SER A 312 3.86 34.97 8.47
C SER A 312 2.87 35.30 7.34
N VAL A 313 2.23 34.26 6.84
CA VAL A 313 1.07 34.30 5.94
C VAL A 313 -0.01 33.43 6.57
N ARG A 314 -1.24 33.95 6.65
CA ARG A 314 -2.40 33.20 7.12
C ARG A 314 -3.48 33.18 6.02
N MET A 315 -3.79 31.99 5.55
CA MET A 315 -4.91 31.77 4.65
C MET A 315 -6.11 31.31 5.48
N VAL A 316 -7.29 31.89 5.26
CA VAL A 316 -8.52 31.52 5.96
C VAL A 316 -9.60 31.23 4.94
N SER A 317 -10.14 30.02 4.98
CA SER A 317 -11.33 29.65 4.20
C SER A 317 -12.55 29.62 5.10
N LYS A 318 -13.63 30.27 4.66
CA LYS A 318 -14.96 30.19 5.27
C LYS A 318 -15.95 29.83 4.17
N SER A 319 -16.99 29.04 4.45
CA SER A 319 -18.00 28.73 3.43
C SER A 319 -18.46 30.01 2.71
N ALA A 320 -18.37 29.98 1.38
CA ALA A 320 -18.63 31.05 0.42
C ALA A 320 -17.58 32.18 0.24
N THR A 321 -16.47 32.26 1.00
CA THR A 321 -15.35 33.20 0.73
C THR A 321 -14.00 32.73 1.28
N THR A 322 -12.99 32.59 0.41
CA THR A 322 -11.58 32.46 0.84
C THR A 322 -10.98 33.85 1.03
N ASN A 323 -10.52 34.15 2.24
CA ASN A 323 -9.78 35.37 2.54
C ASN A 323 -8.31 35.02 2.80
N VAL A 324 -7.41 35.64 2.05
CA VAL A 324 -5.96 35.52 2.28
C VAL A 324 -5.49 36.79 2.99
N SER A 325 -4.94 36.66 4.20
CA SER A 325 -4.26 37.76 4.88
C SER A 325 -2.77 37.46 5.01
N SER A 326 -1.95 38.46 4.69
CA SER A 326 -0.49 38.35 4.79
C SER A 326 0.01 39.50 5.66
N THR A 327 0.89 39.20 6.61
CA THR A 327 1.54 40.22 7.43
C THR A 327 3.02 40.22 7.10
N PHE A 328 3.43 41.19 6.29
CA PHE A 328 4.83 41.44 5.99
C PHE A 328 5.39 42.37 7.06
N ILE A 329 6.41 41.93 7.79
CA ILE A 329 7.21 42.85 8.60
C ILE A 329 8.15 43.58 7.62
N PRO A 330 8.11 44.93 7.55
CA PRO A 330 8.43 45.73 6.36
C PRO A 330 9.87 45.55 5.85
N THR A 331 10.14 45.73 4.55
CA THR A 331 9.70 46.85 3.71
C THR A 331 8.20 46.85 3.34
N CYS A 332 7.51 47.90 3.80
CA CYS A 332 6.06 48.01 3.99
C CYS A 332 5.18 47.68 2.78
N TRP A 333 4.40 46.59 2.84
CA TRP A 333 3.14 46.46 2.09
C TRP A 333 2.14 45.60 2.87
N SER A 334 0.89 46.04 2.95
CA SER A 334 -0.26 45.19 3.29
C SER A 334 -1.20 45.17 2.08
N SER A 335 -1.66 43.98 1.71
CA SER A 335 -2.64 43.81 0.64
C SER A 335 -3.64 42.73 1.03
N THR A 336 -4.93 43.04 0.86
CA THR A 336 -6.03 42.09 1.03
C THR A 336 -6.45 41.65 -0.36
N PHE A 337 -6.43 40.34 -0.65
CA PHE A 337 -6.87 39.80 -1.94
C PHE A 337 -8.22 39.09 -1.78
N LEU A 338 -9.15 39.40 -2.70
CA LEU A 338 -10.50 38.85 -2.75
C LEU A 338 -10.72 38.27 -4.16
N GLY A 339 -10.99 36.97 -4.25
CA GLY A 339 -11.24 36.26 -5.51
C GLY A 339 -9.99 35.57 -6.08
N ILE A 340 -10.12 34.27 -6.32
CA ILE A 340 -9.05 33.43 -6.87
C ILE A 340 -8.83 33.80 -8.35
N LEU A 341 -7.69 34.44 -8.61
CA LEU A 341 -6.89 34.33 -9.84
C LEU A 341 -5.46 34.70 -9.44
N ILE A 342 -4.65 33.71 -9.07
CA ILE A 342 -3.22 33.92 -8.83
C ILE A 342 -2.53 34.01 -10.20
N THR A 343 -2.62 35.18 -10.82
CA THR A 343 -1.70 35.59 -11.88
C THR A 343 -0.63 36.48 -11.25
N LEU A 344 0.53 35.90 -10.95
CA LEU A 344 1.73 36.66 -10.59
C LEU A 344 2.34 37.23 -11.87
N ASN A 345 1.82 38.37 -12.32
CA ASN A 345 2.49 39.16 -13.36
C ASN A 345 3.64 39.96 -12.72
N TRP A 346 4.87 39.49 -12.91
CA TRP A 346 6.08 40.22 -12.57
C TRP A 346 6.29 41.33 -13.59
N CYS A 347 6.00 42.58 -13.21
CA CYS A 347 6.37 43.75 -13.99
C CYS A 347 7.73 44.24 -13.48
N SER A 348 8.80 43.95 -14.22
CA SER A 348 10.09 44.62 -14.03
C SER A 348 10.16 45.82 -14.99
N ALA A 349 9.86 47.00 -14.47
CA ALA A 349 10.40 48.24 -15.02
C ALA A 349 10.91 49.11 -13.86
N PRO A 350 12.12 49.68 -13.95
CA PRO A 350 12.79 50.32 -12.82
C PRO A 350 12.31 51.75 -12.62
N CYS A 351 12.24 52.19 -11.36
CA CYS A 351 12.13 53.61 -11.02
C CYS A 351 13.44 54.34 -11.37
N ALA A 352 13.42 55.11 -12.46
CA ALA A 352 13.92 56.49 -12.58
C ALA A 352 13.47 57.06 -13.93
#